data_AF-A0A1G8U0F5-F1
#
_entry.id   AF-A0A1G8U0F5-F1
#
_cell.length_a   1.000
_cell.length_b   1.000
_cell.length_c   1.000
_cell.angle_alpha   90.00
_cell.angle_beta   90.00
_cell.angle_gamma   90.00
#
_symmetry.space_group_name_H-M   'P 1'
#
loop_
_entity.id
_entity.type
_entity.pdbx_description
1 polymer ?
#
loop_
_entity_poly.entity_id
_entity_poly.type
_entity_poly.pdbx_seq_one_letter_code
_entity_poly.pdbx_strand_id
1 'polypeptide(L)'
;MRRNRSDEPVDADAALETDAATGEIELDEERFEMLRDELRMTFDYQVERLQEIDAKAIEILKANLLLIGLVVTGGSIIVQTDLNVVPFVNLFTIAGGLLLLVSTGLAGVTYTASNLRGGIDADAVEVALESSRGGSDREEDRFEVRLLRSYGRWIEYNARVTAVNDMFATVTVLMVIVAFVYVVAGIAAGVAGPSLLVTGLAFVALTGILLWLASFAYFMDHLGASVAYGTGTFDGVRISKGVTRKRGLSTLRTMRSERGTDEDEDGQ
;
A
#
# COMPACT_ATOMS: atom_id res chain seq x y z
N MET A 1 -12.92 25.24 -84.40
CA MET A 1 -13.34 25.90 -83.14
C MET A 1 -12.82 25.10 -81.96
N ARG A 2 -11.81 25.63 -81.27
CA ARG A 2 -11.31 25.14 -79.97
C ARG A 2 -12.21 25.71 -78.86
N ARG A 3 -12.62 24.89 -77.89
CA ARG A 3 -13.04 25.28 -76.52
C ARG A 3 -12.36 24.27 -75.60
N ASN A 4 -11.21 24.61 -75.03
CA ASN A 4 -10.96 25.40 -73.82
C ASN A 4 -11.50 24.72 -72.55
N ARG A 5 -10.62 23.87 -72.01
CA ARG A 5 -10.27 23.68 -70.59
C ARG A 5 -11.11 24.50 -69.60
N SER A 6 -11.93 23.80 -68.83
CA SER A 6 -12.27 24.18 -67.45
C SER A 6 -11.50 23.24 -66.55
N ASP A 7 -10.29 23.66 -66.18
CA ASP A 7 -9.64 23.18 -64.97
C ASP A 7 -10.49 23.76 -63.82
N GLU A 8 -11.37 22.95 -63.24
CA GLU A 8 -11.88 23.24 -61.90
C GLU A 8 -10.68 23.16 -60.95
N PRO A 9 -10.45 24.18 -60.09
CA PRO A 9 -9.52 24.01 -59.00
C PRO A 9 -10.16 22.98 -58.07
N VAL A 10 -9.68 21.74 -58.12
CA VAL A 10 -9.88 20.79 -57.03
C VAL A 10 -9.36 21.50 -55.79
N ASP A 11 -10.26 21.78 -54.85
CA ASP A 11 -10.00 22.46 -53.58
C ASP A 11 -8.84 21.79 -52.85
N ALA A 12 -7.62 22.23 -53.17
CA ALA A 12 -6.40 21.76 -52.53
C ALA A 12 -6.42 22.11 -51.04
N ASP A 13 -7.09 23.20 -50.67
CA ASP A 13 -7.32 23.61 -49.28
C ASP A 13 -8.24 22.62 -48.53
N ALA A 14 -9.31 22.11 -49.16
CA ALA A 14 -10.19 21.12 -48.52
C ALA A 14 -9.49 19.76 -48.33
N ALA A 15 -8.63 19.36 -49.26
CA ALA A 15 -7.83 18.14 -49.13
C ALA A 15 -6.76 18.27 -48.01
N LEU A 16 -6.15 19.44 -47.86
CA LEU A 16 -5.16 19.73 -46.80
C LEU A 16 -5.81 19.86 -45.42
N GLU A 17 -7.02 20.45 -45.31
CA GLU A 17 -7.76 20.50 -44.05
C GLU A 17 -8.24 19.12 -43.59
N THR A 18 -8.62 18.24 -44.52
CA THR A 18 -9.08 16.88 -44.19
C THR A 18 -7.91 15.98 -43.76
N ASP A 19 -6.74 16.13 -44.39
CA ASP A 19 -5.51 15.40 -44.04
C ASP A 19 -4.95 15.86 -42.67
N ALA A 20 -4.99 17.17 -42.40
CA ALA A 20 -4.62 17.72 -41.11
C ALA A 20 -5.58 17.29 -39.99
N ALA A 21 -6.89 17.31 -40.22
CA ALA A 21 -7.89 16.88 -39.22
C ALA A 21 -7.82 15.37 -38.95
N THR A 22 -7.55 14.56 -39.97
CA THR A 22 -7.39 13.11 -39.84
C THR A 22 -6.09 12.78 -39.09
N GLY A 23 -5.00 13.49 -39.40
CA GLY A 23 -3.73 13.38 -38.66
C GLY A 23 -3.84 13.83 -37.20
N GLU A 24 -4.62 14.88 -36.89
CA GLU A 24 -4.86 15.29 -35.49
C GLU A 24 -5.67 14.25 -34.70
N ILE A 25 -6.69 13.63 -35.31
CA ILE A 25 -7.49 12.57 -34.69
C ILE A 25 -6.66 11.30 -34.47
N GLU A 26 -5.85 10.90 -35.45
CA GLU A 26 -4.99 9.71 -35.37
C GLU A 26 -3.88 9.88 -34.31
N LEU A 27 -3.32 11.10 -34.18
CA LEU A 27 -2.37 11.44 -33.12
C LEU A 27 -3.01 11.52 -31.73
N ASP A 28 -4.28 11.89 -31.62
CA ASP A 28 -5.00 11.85 -30.35
C ASP A 28 -5.28 10.40 -29.93
N GLU A 29 -5.75 9.55 -30.84
CA GLU A 29 -5.99 8.12 -30.59
C GLU A 29 -4.70 7.41 -30.13
N GLU A 30 -3.58 7.57 -30.85
CA GLU A 30 -2.31 6.95 -30.49
C GLU A 30 -1.81 7.42 -29.11
N ARG A 31 -2.06 8.69 -28.75
CA ARG A 31 -1.75 9.23 -27.42
C ARG A 31 -2.65 8.64 -26.33
N PHE A 32 -3.94 8.42 -26.62
CA PHE A 32 -4.89 7.78 -25.71
C PHE A 32 -4.54 6.31 -25.47
N GLU A 33 -4.19 5.57 -26.51
CA GLU A 33 -3.74 4.18 -26.41
C GLU A 33 -2.47 4.06 -25.57
N MET A 34 -1.47 4.90 -25.85
CA MET A 34 -0.23 4.91 -25.08
C MET A 34 -0.46 5.25 -23.60
N LEU A 35 -1.34 6.21 -23.31
CA LEU A 35 -1.69 6.58 -21.93
C LEU A 35 -2.45 5.45 -21.22
N ARG A 36 -3.35 4.76 -21.91
CA ARG A 36 -4.10 3.60 -21.40
C ARG A 36 -3.16 2.46 -21.04
N ASP A 37 -2.20 2.15 -21.91
CA ASP A 37 -1.22 1.09 -21.69
C ASP A 37 -0.29 1.40 -20.52
N GLU A 38 0.20 2.64 -20.39
CA GLU A 38 1.05 3.06 -19.27
C GLU A 38 0.29 3.01 -17.92
N LEU A 39 -0.98 3.43 -17.91
CA LEU A 39 -1.84 3.35 -16.71
C LEU A 39 -2.15 1.91 -16.32
N ARG A 40 -2.40 1.04 -17.30
CA ARG A 40 -2.61 -0.39 -17.06
C ARG A 40 -1.35 -1.04 -16.50
N MET A 41 -0.19 -0.77 -17.09
CA MET A 41 1.10 -1.28 -16.60
C MET A 41 1.37 -0.80 -15.16
N THR A 42 1.11 0.47 -14.86
CA THR A 42 1.25 1.02 -13.50
C THR A 42 0.28 0.36 -12.52
N PHE A 43 -0.95 0.14 -12.93
CA PHE A 43 -1.96 -0.54 -12.12
C PHE A 43 -1.56 -1.99 -11.82
N ASP A 44 -1.15 -2.74 -12.84
CA ASP A 44 -0.71 -4.13 -12.72
C ASP A 44 0.50 -4.25 -11.78
N TYR A 45 1.48 -3.34 -11.91
CA TYR A 45 2.61 -3.26 -10.98
C TYR A 45 2.18 -2.99 -9.53
N GLN A 46 1.17 -2.14 -9.30
CA GLN A 46 0.65 -1.87 -7.96
C GLN A 46 -0.13 -3.06 -7.38
N VAL A 47 -0.88 -3.78 -8.21
CA VAL A 47 -1.60 -5.00 -7.80
C VAL A 47 -0.59 -6.08 -7.40
N GLU A 48 0.43 -6.32 -8.21
CA GLU A 48 1.51 -7.27 -7.91
C GLU A 48 2.22 -6.88 -6.59
N ARG A 49 2.56 -5.61 -6.42
CA ARG A 49 3.16 -5.11 -5.17
C ARG A 49 2.27 -5.32 -3.95
N LEU A 50 0.96 -5.12 -4.08
CA LEU A 50 0.00 -5.38 -2.99
C LEU A 50 -0.09 -6.87 -2.66
N GLN A 51 -0.09 -7.74 -3.66
CA GLN A 51 -0.07 -9.20 -3.47
C GLN A 51 1.23 -9.67 -2.79
N GLU A 52 2.38 -9.09 -3.15
CA GLU A 52 3.63 -9.38 -2.45
C GLU A 52 3.59 -8.95 -0.98
N ILE A 53 2.97 -7.80 -0.67
CA ILE A 53 2.84 -7.32 0.70
C ILE A 53 1.95 -8.27 1.50
N ASP A 54 0.85 -8.73 0.92
CA ASP A 54 -0.04 -9.71 1.55
C ASP A 54 0.69 -11.03 1.83
N ALA A 55 1.46 -11.53 0.84
CA ALA A 55 2.31 -12.71 0.99
C ALA A 55 3.34 -12.56 2.12
N LYS A 56 3.98 -11.39 2.24
CA LYS A 56 4.90 -11.08 3.35
C LYS A 56 4.17 -11.03 4.69
N ALA A 57 2.95 -10.47 4.74
CA ALA A 57 2.15 -10.39 5.97
C ALA A 57 1.76 -11.78 6.49
N ILE A 58 1.33 -12.69 5.62
CA ILE A 58 1.00 -14.07 6.01
C ILE A 58 2.25 -14.86 6.46
N GLU A 59 3.41 -14.62 5.86
CA GLU A 59 4.68 -15.21 6.32
C GLU A 59 5.05 -14.73 7.72
N ILE A 60 4.92 -13.43 7.99
CA ILE A 60 5.15 -12.86 9.32
C ILE A 60 4.15 -13.43 10.33
N LEU A 61 2.87 -13.55 9.96
CA LEU A 61 1.86 -14.16 10.82
C LEU A 61 2.23 -15.59 11.20
N LYS A 62 2.64 -16.41 10.22
CA LYS A 62 3.11 -17.78 10.46
C LYS A 62 4.33 -17.82 11.38
N ALA A 63 5.30 -16.93 11.17
CA ALA A 63 6.49 -16.83 12.02
C ALA A 63 6.13 -16.45 13.47
N ASN A 64 5.22 -15.51 13.67
CA ASN A 64 4.75 -15.12 14.99
C ASN A 64 4.02 -16.25 15.70
N LEU A 65 3.14 -16.96 14.99
CA LEU A 65 2.44 -18.12 15.55
C LEU A 65 3.40 -19.24 15.93
N LEU A 66 4.43 -19.48 15.11
CA LEU A 66 5.49 -20.44 15.43
C LEU A 66 6.25 -20.02 16.68
N LEU A 67 6.65 -18.75 16.78
CA LEU A 67 7.38 -18.23 17.94
C LEU A 67 6.53 -18.28 19.22
N ILE A 68 5.25 -17.90 19.16
CA ILE A 68 4.32 -18.06 20.26
C ILE A 68 4.22 -19.53 20.67
N GLY A 69 4.08 -20.44 19.69
CA GLY A 69 4.08 -21.88 19.93
C GLY A 69 5.32 -22.34 20.68
N LEU A 70 6.52 -21.92 20.24
CA LEU A 70 7.79 -22.24 20.90
C LEU A 70 7.81 -21.75 22.36
N VAL A 71 7.37 -20.52 22.61
CA VAL A 71 7.31 -19.94 23.97
C VAL A 71 6.32 -20.70 24.84
N VAL A 72 5.13 -21.04 24.33
CA VAL A 72 4.12 -21.82 25.04
C VAL A 72 4.62 -23.23 25.35
N THR A 73 5.27 -23.90 24.38
CA THR A 73 5.88 -25.22 24.58
C THR A 73 6.97 -25.16 25.65
N GLY A 74 7.88 -24.19 25.58
CA GLY A 74 8.92 -23.99 26.59
C GLY A 74 8.33 -23.75 27.98
N GLY A 75 7.32 -22.88 28.08
CA GLY A 75 6.60 -22.64 29.32
C GLY A 75 5.91 -23.90 29.88
N SER A 76 5.29 -24.70 29.01
CA SER A 76 4.64 -25.96 29.41
C SER A 76 5.63 -26.95 30.03
N ILE A 77 6.83 -27.08 29.47
CA ILE A 77 7.90 -27.94 30.02
C ILE A 77 8.32 -27.46 31.41
N ILE A 78 8.49 -26.15 31.60
CA ILE A 78 8.88 -25.58 32.90
C ILE A 78 7.79 -25.84 33.95
N VAL A 79 6.51 -25.65 33.60
CA VAL A 79 5.37 -25.92 34.50
C VAL A 79 5.24 -27.39 34.87
N GLN A 80 5.57 -28.31 33.95
CA GLN A 80 5.52 -29.76 34.19
C GLN A 80 6.72 -30.27 35.01
N THR A 81 7.78 -29.47 35.14
CA THR A 81 8.95 -29.80 35.95
C THR A 81 8.79 -29.19 37.35
N ASP A 82 9.44 -29.71 38.39
CA ASP A 82 9.51 -29.11 39.74
C ASP A 82 10.29 -27.76 39.78
N LEU A 83 10.43 -27.08 38.64
CA LEU A 83 11.06 -25.79 38.53
C LEU A 83 10.09 -24.69 38.98
N ASN A 84 10.59 -23.79 39.81
CA ASN A 84 9.83 -22.59 40.16
C ASN A 84 9.66 -21.70 38.93
N VAL A 85 8.41 -21.50 38.49
CA VAL A 85 8.05 -20.66 37.33
C VAL A 85 8.08 -19.16 37.62
N VAL A 86 8.00 -18.76 38.89
CA VAL A 86 7.89 -17.35 39.30
C VAL A 86 9.04 -16.48 38.75
N PRO A 87 10.32 -16.91 38.73
CA PRO A 87 11.42 -16.11 38.17
C PRO A 87 11.30 -15.85 36.65
N PHE A 88 10.61 -16.72 35.92
CA PHE A 88 10.43 -16.61 34.47
C PHE A 88 9.28 -15.67 34.08
N VAL A 89 8.41 -15.32 35.03
CA VAL A 89 7.37 -14.30 34.86
C VAL A 89 7.93 -12.95 35.32
N ASN A 90 8.57 -12.23 34.40
CA ASN A 90 9.22 -10.96 34.68
C ASN A 90 8.87 -9.91 33.60
N LEU A 91 9.31 -8.66 33.81
CA LEU A 91 8.97 -7.54 32.91
C LEU A 91 9.33 -7.82 31.45
N PHE A 92 10.44 -8.52 31.19
CA PHE A 92 10.85 -8.85 29.83
C PHE A 92 9.90 -9.86 29.19
N THR A 93 9.60 -10.98 29.85
CA THR A 93 8.71 -12.00 29.28
C THR A 93 7.29 -11.49 29.08
N ILE A 94 6.78 -10.66 29.99
CA ILE A 94 5.48 -9.98 29.85
C ILE A 94 5.49 -9.01 28.66
N ALA A 95 6.50 -8.13 28.58
CA ALA A 95 6.59 -7.16 27.50
C ALA A 95 6.77 -7.84 26.13
N GLY A 96 7.62 -8.87 26.06
CA GLY A 96 7.81 -9.67 24.86
C GLY A 96 6.53 -10.38 24.42
N GLY A 97 5.83 -11.03 25.37
CA GLY A 97 4.56 -11.70 25.08
C GLY A 97 3.49 -10.73 24.56
N LEU A 98 3.34 -9.56 25.19
CA LEU A 98 2.41 -8.53 24.72
C LEU A 98 2.79 -8.00 23.32
N LEU A 99 4.07 -7.76 23.07
CA LEU A 99 4.53 -7.30 21.75
C LEU A 99 4.27 -8.35 20.65
N LEU A 100 4.45 -9.64 20.94
CA LEU A 100 4.10 -10.71 19.99
C LEU A 100 2.62 -10.72 19.67
N LEU A 101 1.75 -10.58 20.68
CA LEU A 101 0.30 -10.53 20.48
C LEU A 101 -0.11 -9.33 19.61
N VAL A 102 0.42 -8.14 19.92
CA VAL A 102 0.14 -6.93 19.15
C VAL A 102 0.67 -7.05 17.71
N SER A 103 1.88 -7.57 17.53
CA SER A 103 2.47 -7.82 16.21
C SER A 103 1.64 -8.82 15.38
N THR A 104 1.18 -9.90 16.01
CA THR A 104 0.29 -10.89 15.37
C THR A 104 -1.02 -10.25 14.92
N GLY A 105 -1.65 -9.44 15.79
CA GLY A 105 -2.86 -8.71 15.44
C GLY A 105 -2.64 -7.73 14.28
N LEU A 106 -1.53 -6.99 14.28
CA LEU A 106 -1.20 -6.04 13.23
C LEU A 106 -0.93 -6.73 11.89
N ALA A 107 -0.25 -7.88 11.90
CA ALA A 107 -0.08 -8.71 10.71
C ALA A 107 -1.43 -9.20 10.15
N GLY A 108 -2.33 -9.66 11.03
CA GLY A 108 -3.68 -10.07 10.65
C GLY A 108 -4.52 -8.93 10.07
N VAL A 109 -4.43 -7.73 10.64
CA VAL A 109 -5.09 -6.53 10.09
C VAL A 109 -4.50 -6.16 8.73
N THR A 110 -3.18 -6.27 8.55
CA THR A 110 -2.51 -5.99 7.27
C THR A 110 -2.98 -6.96 6.18
N TYR A 111 -3.12 -8.25 6.51
CA TYR A 111 -3.68 -9.26 5.63
C TYR A 111 -5.13 -8.94 5.24
N THR A 112 -6.01 -8.68 6.21
CA THR A 112 -7.43 -8.41 5.92
C THR A 112 -7.68 -7.06 5.24
N ALA A 113 -6.86 -6.05 5.52
CA ALA A 113 -6.96 -4.73 4.93
C ALA A 113 -6.36 -4.63 3.52
N SER A 114 -5.57 -5.63 3.09
CA SER A 114 -5.00 -5.69 1.73
C SER A 114 -6.01 -6.08 0.65
N ASN A 115 -7.31 -6.08 0.97
CA ASN A 115 -8.36 -6.41 0.01
C ASN A 115 -8.36 -5.41 -1.16
N LEU A 116 -7.92 -5.91 -2.32
CA LEU A 116 -7.78 -5.15 -3.55
C LEU A 116 -9.16 -4.68 -4.03
N ARG A 117 -9.33 -3.36 -4.19
CA ARG A 117 -10.35 -2.81 -5.09
C ARG A 117 -9.69 -2.65 -6.45
N GLY A 118 -9.87 -3.64 -7.32
CA GLY A 118 -9.34 -3.65 -8.67
C GLY A 118 -10.34 -4.29 -9.63
N GLY A 119 -10.68 -3.56 -10.69
CA GLY A 119 -11.64 -4.00 -11.71
C GLY A 119 -12.80 -3.01 -11.89
N ILE A 120 -13.30 -2.94 -13.11
CA ILE A 120 -14.60 -2.31 -13.40
C ILE A 120 -15.66 -3.31 -12.93
N ASP A 121 -16.63 -2.85 -12.15
CA ASP A 121 -17.76 -3.68 -11.75
C ASP A 121 -18.53 -4.16 -12.98
N ALA A 122 -19.04 -5.40 -12.96
CA ALA A 122 -19.73 -5.98 -14.12
C ALA A 122 -20.92 -5.11 -14.55
N ASP A 123 -21.63 -4.55 -13.58
CA ASP A 123 -22.76 -3.64 -13.79
C ASP A 123 -22.31 -2.31 -14.44
N ALA A 124 -21.10 -1.83 -14.11
CA ALA A 124 -20.54 -0.62 -14.73
C ALA A 124 -20.07 -0.88 -16.17
N VAL A 125 -19.64 -2.10 -16.49
CA VAL A 125 -19.35 -2.52 -17.88
C VAL A 125 -20.65 -2.61 -18.68
N GLU A 126 -21.70 -3.21 -18.12
CA GLU A 126 -23.01 -3.34 -18.78
C GLU A 126 -23.60 -1.96 -19.11
N VAL A 127 -23.59 -1.03 -18.16
CA VAL A 127 -24.06 0.36 -18.36
C VAL A 127 -23.21 1.11 -19.39
N ALA A 128 -21.88 0.88 -19.42
CA ALA A 128 -21.00 1.45 -20.43
C ALA A 128 -21.29 0.90 -21.83
N LEU A 129 -21.52 -0.41 -21.96
CA LEU A 129 -21.88 -1.06 -23.21
C LEU A 129 -23.27 -0.63 -23.70
N GLU A 130 -24.24 -0.46 -22.80
CA GLU A 130 -25.58 0.04 -23.13
C GLU A 130 -25.55 1.51 -23.59
N SER A 131 -24.74 2.36 -22.96
CA SER A 131 -24.57 3.75 -23.38
C SER A 131 -23.79 3.90 -24.69
N SER A 132 -22.88 2.99 -25.01
CA SER A 132 -22.10 3.01 -26.26
C SER A 132 -22.90 2.50 -27.48
N ARG A 133 -23.96 1.71 -27.26
CA ARG A 133 -24.89 1.29 -28.33
C ARG A 133 -25.70 2.46 -28.93
N GLY A 134 -25.63 3.65 -28.33
CA GLY A 134 -26.24 4.90 -28.82
C GLY A 134 -25.56 5.55 -30.03
N GLY A 135 -24.33 5.12 -30.38
CA GLY A 135 -23.74 5.32 -31.71
C GLY A 135 -23.32 6.75 -32.06
N SER A 136 -22.49 7.38 -31.23
CA SER A 136 -21.72 8.55 -31.67
C SER A 136 -20.26 8.45 -31.22
N ASP A 137 -19.31 8.79 -32.08
CA ASP A 137 -17.87 8.81 -31.76
C ASP A 137 -17.58 9.64 -30.49
N ARG A 138 -18.37 10.70 -30.27
CA ARG A 138 -18.34 11.53 -29.05
C ARG A 138 -18.70 10.79 -27.76
N GLU A 139 -19.35 9.63 -27.80
CA GLU A 139 -19.66 8.80 -26.64
C GLU A 139 -18.52 7.84 -26.28
N GLU A 140 -17.78 7.38 -27.29
CA GLU A 140 -16.58 6.55 -27.16
C GLU A 140 -15.47 7.36 -26.50
N ASP A 141 -15.17 8.57 -26.99
CA ASP A 141 -14.23 9.52 -26.37
C ASP A 141 -14.57 9.80 -24.90
N ARG A 142 -15.87 9.94 -24.59
CA ARG A 142 -16.36 10.19 -23.21
C ARG A 142 -16.22 8.96 -22.33
N PHE A 143 -16.29 7.75 -22.89
CA PHE A 143 -16.05 6.52 -22.14
C PHE A 143 -14.56 6.36 -21.82
N GLU A 144 -13.68 6.59 -22.79
CA GLU A 144 -12.23 6.50 -22.61
C GLU A 144 -11.73 7.49 -21.55
N VAL A 145 -12.17 8.75 -21.61
CA VAL A 145 -11.82 9.76 -20.60
C VAL A 145 -12.31 9.36 -19.20
N ARG A 146 -13.50 8.73 -19.10
CA ARG A 146 -14.02 8.21 -17.81
C ARG A 146 -13.21 7.03 -17.30
N LEU A 147 -12.76 6.14 -18.20
CA LEU A 147 -11.93 4.99 -17.89
C LEU A 147 -10.56 5.43 -17.35
N LEU A 148 -9.89 6.36 -18.04
CA LEU A 148 -8.61 6.93 -17.61
C LEU A 148 -8.72 7.63 -16.25
N ARG A 149 -9.81 8.39 -16.02
CA ARG A 149 -10.08 9.01 -14.71
C ARG A 149 -10.29 7.97 -13.61
N SER A 150 -10.91 6.83 -13.91
CA SER A 150 -11.08 5.72 -12.96
C SER A 150 -9.76 5.04 -12.63
N TYR A 151 -8.90 4.76 -13.63
CA TYR A 151 -7.53 4.27 -13.39
C TYR A 151 -6.74 5.22 -12.49
N GLY A 152 -6.79 6.53 -12.75
CA GLY A 152 -6.14 7.53 -11.90
C GLY A 152 -6.61 7.47 -10.44
N ARG A 153 -7.92 7.31 -10.20
CA ARG A 153 -8.47 7.16 -8.84
C ARG A 153 -8.05 5.85 -8.17
N TRP A 154 -8.04 4.75 -8.90
CA TRP A 154 -7.59 3.45 -8.36
C TRP A 154 -6.10 3.46 -8.02
N ILE A 155 -5.26 4.05 -8.87
CA ILE A 155 -3.83 4.24 -8.62
C ILE A 155 -3.59 5.07 -7.36
N GLU A 156 -4.33 6.17 -7.16
CA GLU A 156 -4.23 7.00 -5.95
C GLU A 156 -4.68 6.22 -4.70
N TYR A 157 -5.77 5.45 -4.79
CA TYR A 157 -6.24 4.61 -3.69
C TYR A 157 -5.24 3.49 -3.34
N ASN A 158 -4.75 2.75 -4.33
CA ASN A 158 -3.79 1.67 -4.16
C ASN A 158 -2.46 2.19 -3.62
N ALA A 159 -1.98 3.35 -4.08
CA ALA A 159 -0.79 3.99 -3.53
C ALA A 159 -0.95 4.33 -2.04
N ARG A 160 -2.14 4.78 -1.62
CA ARG A 160 -2.47 5.06 -0.22
C ARG A 160 -2.49 3.79 0.63
N VAL A 161 -3.19 2.75 0.19
CA VAL A 161 -3.25 1.45 0.88
C VAL A 161 -1.85 0.83 0.98
N THR A 162 -1.08 0.88 -0.10
CA THR A 162 0.29 0.35 -0.13
C THR A 162 1.20 1.07 0.87
N ALA A 163 1.10 2.40 0.99
CA ALA A 163 1.91 3.16 1.95
C ALA A 163 1.57 2.80 3.41
N VAL A 164 0.29 2.56 3.71
CA VAL A 164 -0.16 2.13 5.04
C VAL A 164 0.32 0.71 5.34
N ASN A 165 0.13 -0.23 4.41
CA ASN A 165 0.53 -1.62 4.61
C ASN A 165 2.05 -1.76 4.74
N ASP A 166 2.84 -0.99 3.99
CA ASP A 166 4.29 -0.95 4.11
C ASP A 166 4.76 -0.43 5.48
N MET A 167 4.06 0.57 6.04
CA MET A 167 4.29 1.04 7.41
C MET A 167 3.95 -0.06 8.43
N PHE A 168 2.79 -0.72 8.30
CA PHE A 168 2.41 -1.81 9.21
C PHE A 168 3.37 -2.99 9.12
N ALA A 169 3.81 -3.38 7.94
CA ALA A 169 4.80 -4.45 7.75
C ALA A 169 6.10 -4.12 8.51
N THR A 170 6.62 -2.89 8.34
CA THR A 170 7.84 -2.45 9.04
C THR A 170 7.66 -2.48 10.57
N VAL A 171 6.58 -1.90 11.08
CA VAL A 171 6.28 -1.86 12.52
C VAL A 171 6.13 -3.28 13.08
N THR A 172 5.44 -4.15 12.34
CA THR A 172 5.21 -5.55 12.73
C THR A 172 6.54 -6.26 12.88
N VAL A 173 7.43 -6.20 11.87
CA VAL A 173 8.75 -6.84 11.90
C VAL A 173 9.60 -6.32 13.06
N LEU A 174 9.64 -5.00 13.28
CA LEU A 174 10.36 -4.42 14.41
C LEU A 174 9.83 -4.92 15.75
N MET A 175 8.51 -5.01 15.91
CA MET A 175 7.89 -5.58 17.11
C MET A 175 8.31 -7.03 17.31
N VAL A 176 8.32 -7.88 16.28
CA VAL A 176 8.76 -9.29 16.42
C VAL A 176 10.19 -9.38 16.94
N ILE A 177 11.10 -8.60 16.37
CA ILE A 177 12.52 -8.59 16.76
C ILE A 177 12.65 -8.15 18.23
N VAL A 178 12.01 -7.05 18.61
CA VAL A 178 12.02 -6.55 20.00
C VAL A 178 11.42 -7.58 20.95
N ALA A 179 10.32 -8.23 20.55
CA ALA A 179 9.66 -9.24 21.35
C ALA A 179 10.56 -10.45 21.60
N PHE A 180 11.25 -10.92 20.57
CA PHE A 180 12.20 -12.02 20.66
C PHE A 180 13.35 -11.68 21.62
N VAL A 181 13.93 -10.48 21.49
CA VAL A 181 14.99 -10.01 22.38
C VAL A 181 14.50 -9.97 23.83
N TYR A 182 13.27 -9.51 24.08
CA TYR A 182 12.68 -9.53 25.41
C TYR A 182 12.42 -10.93 25.94
N VAL A 183 11.91 -11.86 25.13
CA VAL A 183 11.72 -13.26 25.57
C VAL A 183 13.06 -13.87 25.98
N VAL A 184 14.12 -13.70 25.16
CA VAL A 184 15.46 -14.22 25.47
C VAL A 184 16.03 -13.58 26.73
N ALA A 185 15.94 -12.25 26.86
CA ALA A 185 16.41 -11.53 28.06
C ALA A 185 15.63 -11.96 29.32
N GLY A 186 14.33 -12.19 29.19
CA GLY A 186 13.47 -12.65 30.28
C GLY A 186 13.77 -14.06 30.75
N ILE A 187 14.08 -14.97 29.83
CA ILE A 187 14.55 -16.33 30.17
C ILE A 187 15.90 -16.23 30.89
N ALA A 188 16.85 -15.46 30.36
CA ALA A 188 18.16 -15.27 30.98
C ALA A 188 18.06 -14.66 32.39
N ALA A 189 17.19 -13.66 32.58
CA ALA A 189 16.92 -13.06 33.88
C ALA A 189 16.28 -14.07 34.85
N GLY A 190 15.34 -14.91 34.37
CA GLY A 190 14.73 -15.96 35.17
C GLY A 190 15.74 -16.99 35.68
N VAL A 191 16.72 -17.36 34.84
CA VAL A 191 17.81 -18.29 35.21
C VAL A 191 18.81 -17.64 36.17
N ALA A 192 19.22 -16.39 35.91
CA ALA A 192 20.21 -15.70 36.72
C ALA A 192 19.68 -15.26 38.09
N GLY A 193 18.35 -15.10 38.23
CA GLY A 193 17.70 -14.66 39.46
C GLY A 193 18.22 -13.33 40.04
N PRO A 194 18.46 -12.28 39.24
CA PRO A 194 18.93 -11.00 39.76
C PRO A 194 17.86 -10.33 40.63
N SER A 195 18.29 -9.37 41.47
CA SER A 195 17.36 -8.59 42.28
C SER A 195 16.43 -7.74 41.40
N LEU A 196 15.24 -7.42 41.93
CA LEU A 196 14.22 -6.65 41.20
C LEU A 196 14.75 -5.32 40.64
N LEU A 197 15.63 -4.64 41.38
CA LEU A 197 16.25 -3.38 40.96
C LEU A 197 17.17 -3.58 39.74
N VAL A 198 17.98 -4.64 39.74
CA VAL A 198 18.88 -4.96 38.62
C VAL A 198 18.07 -5.33 37.39
N THR A 199 17.03 -6.14 37.55
CA THR A 199 16.08 -6.48 36.46
C THR A 199 15.41 -5.25 35.89
N GLY A 200 14.93 -4.35 36.75
CA GLY A 200 14.28 -3.10 36.32
C GLY A 200 15.23 -2.16 35.56
N LEU A 201 16.46 -1.98 36.06
CA LEU A 201 17.48 -1.18 35.38
C LEU A 201 17.88 -1.78 34.03
N ALA A 202 18.09 -3.10 33.98
CA ALA A 202 18.39 -3.81 32.73
C ALA A 202 17.24 -3.67 31.72
N PHE A 203 15.99 -3.74 32.20
CA PHE A 203 14.80 -3.55 31.36
C PHE A 203 14.76 -2.15 30.76
N VAL A 204 14.94 -1.10 31.56
CA VAL A 204 14.97 0.28 31.07
C VAL A 204 16.12 0.51 30.09
N ALA A 205 17.32 0.02 30.40
CA ALA A 205 18.48 0.15 29.54
C ALA A 205 18.27 -0.54 28.18
N LEU A 206 17.79 -1.80 28.19
CA LEU A 206 17.50 -2.55 26.98
C LEU A 206 16.39 -1.89 26.16
N THR A 207 15.32 -1.43 26.83
CA THR A 207 14.23 -0.69 26.17
C THR A 207 14.77 0.56 25.48
N GLY A 208 15.63 1.34 26.16
CA GLY A 208 16.25 2.53 25.58
C GLY A 208 17.08 2.21 24.32
N ILE A 209 17.87 1.14 24.35
CA ILE A 209 18.66 0.68 23.20
C ILE A 209 17.75 0.26 22.04
N LEU A 210 16.70 -0.52 22.32
CA LEU A 210 15.76 -0.99 21.30
C LEU A 210 14.93 0.15 20.70
N LEU A 211 14.51 1.13 21.51
CA LEU A 211 13.85 2.34 21.02
C LEU A 211 14.78 3.19 20.16
N TRP A 212 16.05 3.32 20.54
CA TRP A 212 17.04 4.01 19.73
C TRP A 212 17.25 3.29 18.38
N LEU A 213 17.39 1.97 18.38
CA LEU A 213 17.51 1.17 17.15
C LEU A 213 16.26 1.28 16.26
N ALA A 214 15.06 1.21 16.85
CA ALA A 214 13.81 1.37 16.11
C ALA A 214 13.67 2.78 15.52
N SER A 215 14.07 3.80 16.27
CA SER A 215 14.11 5.19 15.80
C SER A 215 15.14 5.37 14.68
N PHE A 216 16.31 4.73 14.78
CA PHE A 216 17.32 4.74 13.74
C PHE A 216 16.83 4.04 12.46
N ALA A 217 16.20 2.87 12.58
CA ALA A 217 15.59 2.18 11.45
C ALA A 217 14.52 3.05 10.78
N TYR A 218 13.68 3.70 11.58
CA TYR A 218 12.68 4.66 11.10
C TYR A 218 13.32 5.86 10.38
N PHE A 219 14.44 6.38 10.91
CA PHE A 219 15.17 7.49 10.29
C PHE A 219 15.82 7.08 8.96
N MET A 220 16.44 5.90 8.90
CA MET A 220 17.03 5.34 7.67
C MET A 220 15.99 5.19 6.57
N ASP A 221 14.79 4.73 6.92
CA ASP A 221 13.65 4.64 6.01
C ASP A 221 13.21 6.03 5.48
N HIS A 222 13.39 7.10 6.27
CA HIS A 222 13.11 8.48 5.85
C HIS A 222 14.19 9.11 4.97
N LEU A 223 15.43 8.61 4.99
CA LEU A 223 16.51 9.15 4.14
C LEU A 223 16.24 8.93 2.64
N GLY A 224 15.41 7.94 2.28
CA GLY A 224 14.94 7.71 0.91
C GLY A 224 13.92 8.74 0.40
N ALA A 225 13.42 9.64 1.26
CA ALA A 225 12.34 10.58 0.97
C ALA A 225 12.79 12.05 0.81
N SER A 226 14.06 12.31 0.47
CA SER A 226 14.47 13.64 -0.01
C SER A 226 14.01 13.84 -1.45
N VAL A 227 12.70 14.13 -1.61
CA VAL A 227 12.14 14.59 -2.88
C VAL A 227 12.59 16.03 -3.12
N ALA A 228 13.80 16.16 -3.64
CA ALA A 228 14.35 17.42 -4.11
C ALA A 228 14.99 17.22 -5.49
N TYR A 229 14.24 16.71 -6.47
CA TYR A 229 14.54 16.93 -7.89
C TYR A 229 13.24 17.04 -8.69
N GLY A 230 12.80 18.29 -8.89
CA GLY A 230 11.71 18.68 -9.77
C GLY A 230 12.25 19.22 -11.10
N THR A 231 13.13 18.48 -11.76
CA THR A 231 13.69 18.88 -13.06
C THR A 231 13.83 17.64 -13.94
N GLY A 232 12.73 17.16 -14.53
CA GLY A 232 12.81 16.03 -15.46
C GLY A 232 11.49 15.40 -15.91
N THR A 233 10.36 15.60 -15.23
CA THR A 233 9.05 15.16 -15.74
C THR A 233 8.30 16.26 -16.47
N PHE A 234 7.45 15.83 -17.42
CA PHE A 234 6.48 16.67 -18.14
C PHE A 234 5.88 17.73 -17.21
N ASP A 235 5.75 18.95 -17.70
CA ASP A 235 5.21 20.06 -16.91
C ASP A 235 3.81 19.69 -16.40
N GLY A 236 3.63 19.68 -15.07
CA GLY A 236 2.40 19.21 -14.42
C GLY A 236 2.33 17.72 -14.02
N VAL A 237 3.26 16.86 -14.47
CA VAL A 237 3.30 15.43 -14.10
C VAL A 237 4.22 15.21 -12.90
N ARG A 238 3.63 14.87 -11.75
CA ARG A 238 4.37 14.47 -10.56
C ARG A 238 4.68 12.98 -10.64
N ILE A 239 5.96 12.59 -10.65
CA ILE A 239 6.33 11.20 -10.33
C ILE A 239 5.94 10.96 -8.87
N SER A 240 4.78 10.32 -8.67
CA SER A 240 4.36 9.84 -7.38
C SER A 240 5.15 8.58 -7.06
N LYS A 241 6.36 8.72 -6.52
CA LYS A 241 6.87 7.69 -5.60
C LYS A 241 5.86 7.66 -4.47
N GLY A 242 5.09 6.58 -4.40
CA GLY A 242 3.89 6.43 -3.57
C GLY A 242 3.89 7.22 -2.26
N VAL A 243 2.72 7.78 -1.93
CA VAL A 243 2.37 8.53 -0.72
C VAL A 243 3.35 8.30 0.44
N THR A 244 4.09 9.34 0.84
CA THR A 244 5.01 9.26 1.99
C THR A 244 4.28 8.83 3.27
N ARG A 245 4.92 8.06 4.16
CA ARG A 245 4.27 7.51 5.38
C ARG A 245 3.61 8.56 6.28
N LYS A 246 4.13 9.80 6.33
CA LYS A 246 3.47 10.95 6.99
C LYS A 246 2.08 11.24 6.43
N ARG A 247 1.93 11.10 5.11
CA ARG A 247 0.66 11.24 4.41
C ARG A 247 -0.21 9.99 4.57
N GLY A 248 0.38 8.80 4.69
CA GLY A 248 -0.32 7.55 5.08
C GLY A 248 -1.06 7.65 6.43
N LEU A 249 -0.45 8.26 7.45
CA LEU A 249 -1.11 8.55 8.74
C LEU A 249 -2.28 9.54 8.59
N SER A 250 -2.12 10.58 7.76
CA SER A 250 -3.23 11.51 7.48
C SER A 250 -4.36 10.84 6.71
N THR A 251 -4.03 9.91 5.81
CA THR A 251 -4.97 9.09 5.04
C THR A 251 -5.75 8.12 5.93
N LEU A 252 -5.11 7.45 6.89
CA LEU A 252 -5.81 6.62 7.88
C LEU A 252 -6.87 7.42 8.65
N ARG A 253 -6.56 8.69 8.96
CA ARG A 253 -7.50 9.58 9.64
C ARG A 253 -8.67 9.98 8.74
N THR A 254 -8.43 10.18 7.45
CA THR A 254 -9.48 10.53 6.46
C THR A 254 -10.37 9.33 6.12
N MET A 255 -9.78 8.15 5.92
CA MET A 255 -10.53 6.91 5.68
C MET A 255 -11.42 6.54 6.87
N ARG A 256 -10.98 6.83 8.10
CA ARG A 256 -11.81 6.64 9.30
C ARG A 256 -12.97 7.64 9.37
N SER A 257 -12.81 8.86 8.86
CA SER A 257 -13.89 9.87 8.86
C SER A 257 -14.89 9.66 7.73
N GLU A 258 -14.46 9.26 6.54
CA GLU A 258 -15.36 8.97 5.40
C GLU A 258 -16.26 7.75 5.68
N ARG A 259 -15.73 6.72 6.34
CA ARG A 259 -16.54 5.55 6.74
C ARG A 259 -17.62 5.90 7.77
N GLY A 260 -17.47 6.99 8.53
CA GLY A 260 -18.46 7.43 9.50
C GLY A 260 -19.58 8.29 8.89
N THR A 261 -19.38 8.85 7.70
CA THR A 261 -20.41 9.66 7.02
C THR A 261 -21.34 8.82 6.15
N ASP A 262 -20.86 7.69 5.63
CA ASP A 262 -21.70 6.79 4.81
C ASP A 262 -22.71 6.00 5.67
N GLU A 263 -22.42 5.74 6.95
CA GLU A 263 -23.34 5.05 7.88
C GLU A 263 -24.50 5.94 8.38
N ASP A 264 -24.38 7.27 8.26
CA ASP A 264 -25.42 8.22 8.67
C ASP A 264 -26.41 8.56 7.51
N GLU A 265 -26.06 8.28 6.25
CA GLU A 265 -26.92 8.53 5.09
C GLU A 265 -27.83 7.33 4.71
N ASP A 266 -27.47 6.10 5.06
CA ASP A 266 -28.30 4.90 4.84
C ASP A 266 -29.29 4.62 6.00
N GLY A 267 -29.33 5.48 7.01
CA GLY A 267 -30.15 5.34 8.22
C GLY A 267 -31.44 6.18 8.27
N GLN A 268 -31.87 6.81 7.16
CA GLN A 268 -33.03 7.69 7.13
C GLN A 268 -34.05 7.35 6.06
#